data_AF-A0A831K3P6-F1
#
_entry.id   AF-A0A831K3P6-F1
#
_cell.length_a   1.000
_cell.length_b   1.000
_cell.length_c   1.000
_cell.angle_alpha   90.00
_cell.angle_beta   90.00
_cell.angle_gamma   90.00
#
_symmetry.space_group_name_H-M   'P 1'
#
loop_
_entity.id
_entity.type
_entity.pdbx_description
1 polymer ?
#
loop_
_entity_poly.entity_id
_entity_poly.type
_entity_poly.pdbx_seq_one_letter_code
_entity_poly.pdbx_strand_id
1 'polypeptide(L)' 'MELDKIGSDDPLIGPDSPLGTDSLDALEIAVTIQQEYGVRMNSENTSRVVLQSVATLADYIKKNR' A
#
# COMPACT_ATOMS: atom_id res chain seq x y z
N MET A 1 2.94 20.06 1.11
CA MET A 1 3.10 19.08 2.20
C MET A 1 4.51 18.52 2.06
N GLU A 2 5.30 18.49 3.13
CA GLU A 2 6.63 17.89 3.09
C GLU A 2 6.46 16.38 3.26
N LEU A 3 6.88 15.58 2.27
CA LEU A 3 6.78 14.11 2.29
C LEU A 3 7.52 13.51 3.50
N ASP A 4 8.51 14.22 3.99
CA ASP A 4 9.36 13.90 5.14
C ASP A 4 8.58 13.79 6.47
N LYS A 5 7.31 14.21 6.49
CA LYS A 5 6.43 14.11 7.67
C LYS A 5 5.51 12.89 7.67
N ILE A 6 5.55 12.07 6.63
CA ILE A 6 4.71 10.88 6.52
C ILE A 6 5.46 9.70 7.13
N GLY A 7 4.91 9.16 8.22
CA GLY A 7 5.41 7.97 8.88
C GLY A 7 5.16 6.72 8.05
N SER A 8 6.00 5.70 8.22
CA SER A 8 5.82 4.40 7.56
C SER A 8 4.53 3.68 7.97
N ASP A 9 3.98 4.04 9.13
CA ASP A 9 2.78 3.46 9.73
C ASP A 9 1.54 4.33 9.53
N ASP A 10 1.68 5.49 8.87
CA ASP A 10 0.54 6.34 8.55
C ASP A 10 -0.39 5.62 7.57
N PRO A 11 -1.70 5.91 7.62
CA PRO A 11 -2.66 5.33 6.69
C PRO A 11 -2.21 5.58 5.25
N LEU A 12 -1.95 4.51 4.50
CA LEU A 12 -1.53 4.65 3.12
C LEU A 12 -2.70 5.10 2.25
N ILE A 13 -3.89 4.53 2.42
CA ILE A 13 -5.12 4.82 1.64
C ILE A 13 -6.25 5.33 2.55
N GLY A 14 -7.13 6.17 2.02
CA GLY A 14 -8.41 6.54 2.65
C GLY A 14 -8.46 7.99 3.14
N PRO A 15 -9.56 8.40 3.80
CA PRO A 15 -9.78 9.79 4.20
C PRO A 15 -8.76 10.29 5.25
N ASP A 16 -8.17 9.37 6.02
CA ASP A 16 -7.14 9.67 7.02
C ASP A 16 -5.72 9.57 6.45
N SER A 17 -5.56 9.23 5.17
CA SER A 17 -4.24 9.17 4.52
C SER A 17 -3.68 10.58 4.33
N PRO A 18 -2.48 10.89 4.85
CA PRO A 18 -1.83 12.17 4.61
C PRO A 18 -1.47 12.36 3.12
N LEU A 19 -1.41 11.27 2.34
CA LEU A 19 -1.17 11.32 0.90
C LEU A 19 -2.43 11.67 0.09
N GLY A 20 -3.61 11.63 0.71
CA GLY A 20 -4.89 11.88 0.04
C GLY A 20 -5.24 10.84 -1.02
N THR A 21 -4.62 9.66 -0.95
CA THR A 21 -4.84 8.57 -1.91
C THR A 21 -6.16 7.86 -1.67
N ASP A 22 -6.82 7.51 -2.77
CA ASP A 22 -8.15 6.91 -2.75
C ASP A 22 -8.14 5.43 -3.23
N SER A 23 -9.33 4.91 -3.54
CA SER A 23 -9.51 3.53 -4.01
C SER A 23 -8.90 3.25 -5.38
N LEU A 24 -8.76 4.24 -6.25
CA LEU A 24 -8.13 4.09 -7.55
C LEU A 24 -6.61 3.93 -7.39
N ASP A 25 -6.01 4.76 -6.54
CA ASP A 25 -4.58 4.67 -6.21
C ASP A 25 -4.23 3.32 -5.57
N ALA A 26 -5.10 2.80 -4.70
CA ALA A 26 -4.96 1.48 -4.10
C ALA A 26 -4.87 0.36 -5.14
N LEU A 27 -5.69 0.45 -6.21
CA LEU A 27 -5.65 -0.49 -7.32
C LEU A 27 -4.35 -0.36 -8.12
N GLU A 28 -3.92 0.86 -8.41
CA GLU A 28 -2.67 1.12 -9.12
C GLU A 28 -1.47 0.55 -8.35
N ILE A 29 -1.37 0.82 -7.04
CA ILE A 29 -0.31 0.26 -6.19
C ILE A 29 -0.30 -1.27 -6.27
N ALA A 30 -1.46 -1.93 -6.15
CA ALA A 30 -1.54 -3.38 -6.23
C ALA A 30 -1.03 -3.93 -7.59
N VAL A 31 -1.39 -3.26 -8.69
CA VAL A 31 -0.94 -3.60 -10.05
C VAL A 31 0.58 -3.38 -10.18
N THR A 32 1.10 -2.25 -9.72
CA THR A 32 2.53 -1.94 -9.76
C THR A 32 3.34 -2.95 -8.94
N ILE A 33 2.86 -3.36 -7.77
CA ILE A 33 3.54 -4.38 -6.96
C ILE A 33 3.62 -5.72 -7.69
N GLN A 34 2.54 -6.12 -8.36
CA GLN A 34 2.56 -7.32 -9.19
C GLN A 34 3.56 -7.22 -10.35
N GLN A 35 3.65 -6.06 -11.00
CA GLN A 35 4.54 -5.84 -12.14
C GLN A 35 6.02 -5.77 -11.74
N GLU A 36 6.33 -5.04 -10.68
CA GLU A 36 7.72 -4.76 -10.26
C GLU A 36 8.31 -5.86 -9.37
N TYR A 37 7.48 -6.49 -8.51
CA TYR A 37 7.96 -7.46 -7.53
C TYR A 37 7.46 -8.89 -7.79
N GLY A 38 6.55 -9.11 -8.74
CA GLY A 38 5.96 -10.42 -9.00
C GLY A 38 5.01 -10.92 -7.90
N VAL A 39 4.68 -10.07 -6.92
CA VAL A 39 3.84 -10.42 -5.77
C VAL A 39 2.38 -10.11 -6.07
N ARG A 40 1.48 -11.09 -5.93
CA ARG A 40 0.04 -10.91 -6.20
C ARG A 40 -0.80 -10.79 -4.93
N MET A 41 -1.64 -9.76 -4.88
CA MET A 41 -2.63 -9.54 -3.82
C MET A 41 -3.97 -10.17 -4.24
N ASN A 42 -4.17 -11.44 -3.90
CA ASN A 42 -5.23 -12.28 -4.50
C ASN A 42 -6.63 -12.10 -3.86
N SER A 43 -6.77 -11.30 -2.79
CA SER A 43 -8.08 -11.12 -2.14
C SER A 43 -8.25 -9.68 -1.64
N GLU A 44 -9.49 -9.18 -1.68
CA GLU A 44 -9.84 -7.84 -1.19
C GLU A 44 -9.43 -7.66 0.29
N ASN A 45 -9.60 -8.70 1.11
CA ASN A 45 -9.17 -8.69 2.51
C ASN A 45 -7.65 -8.56 2.65
N THR A 46 -6.88 -9.24 1.80
CA THR A 46 -5.42 -9.11 1.77
C THR A 46 -5.02 -7.71 1.35
N SER A 47 -5.64 -7.16 0.30
CA SER A 47 -5.33 -5.81 -0.18
C SER A 47 -5.62 -4.74 0.85
N ARG A 48 -6.74 -4.83 1.59
CA ARG A 48 -7.07 -3.88 2.68
C ARG A 48 -6.05 -3.89 3.81
N VAL A 49 -5.57 -5.06 4.22
CA VAL A 49 -4.56 -5.18 5.30
C VAL A 49 -3.19 -4.71 4.82
N VAL A 50 -2.81 -5.08 3.60
CA VAL A 50 -1.48 -4.79 3.06
C VAL A 50 -1.35 -3.32 2.62
N LEU A 51 -2.44 -2.67 2.20
CA LEU A 51 -2.46 -1.24 1.85
C LEU A 51 -2.81 -0.34 3.05
N GLN A 52 -2.69 -0.85 4.28
CA GLN A 52 -2.92 -0.05 5.47
C GLN A 52 -1.80 0.99 5.67
N SER A 53 -0.54 0.63 5.44
CA SER A 53 0.61 1.54 5.57
C SER A 53 1.75 1.09 4.65
N VAL A 54 2.77 1.94 4.48
CA VAL A 54 3.97 1.58 3.71
C VAL A 54 4.73 0.44 4.40
N ALA A 55 4.73 0.39 5.74
CA ALA A 55 5.35 -0.68 6.51
C ALA A 55 4.70 -2.04 6.23
N THR A 56 3.37 -2.13 6.26
CA THR A 56 2.66 -3.40 6.01
C THR A 56 2.83 -3.86 4.56
N LEU A 57 2.84 -2.92 3.61
CA LEU A 57 3.12 -3.19 2.20
C LEU A 57 4.53 -3.77 2.01
N ALA A 58 5.54 -3.12 2.58
CA ALA A 58 6.93 -3.56 2.49
C ALA A 58 7.13 -4.95 3.12
N ASP A 59 6.51 -5.20 4.27
CA ASP A 59 6.56 -6.51 4.93
C ASP A 59 5.89 -7.60 4.12
N TYR A 60 4.76 -7.31 3.47
CA TYR A 60 4.08 -8.25 2.60
C TYR A 60 4.94 -8.61 1.39
N ILE A 61 5.57 -7.63 0.73
CA ILE A 61 6.45 -7.87 -0.42
C ILE A 61 7.63 -8.74 0.00
N LYS A 62 8.30 -8.42 1.11
CA LYS A 62 9.45 -9.20 1.62
C LYS A 62 9.10 -10.65 1.94
N LYS A 63 7.88 -10.93 2.43
CA LYS A 63 7.43 -12.28 2.79
C LYS A 63 7.02 -13.14 1.59
N ASN A 64 6.68 -12.52 0.45
CA ASN A 64 6.10 -13.21 -0.71
C ASN A 64 6.99 -13.12 -1.96
N ARG A 65 8.23 -12.66 -1.82
CA ARG A 65 9.24 -12.62 -2.87
C ARG A 65 10.09 -13.89 -2.87
#